data_AF-A0A929QKL5-F1
#
_entry.id   AF-A0A929QKL5-F1
#
_cell.length_a   1.000
_cell.length_b   1.000
_cell.length_c   1.000
_cell.angle_alpha   90.00
_cell.angle_beta   90.00
_cell.angle_gamma   90.00
#
_symmetry.space_group_name_H-M   'P 1'
#
loop_
_entity.id
_entity.type
_entity.pdbx_description
1 polymer ?
#
loop_
_entity_poly.entity_id
_entity_poly.type
_entity_poly.pdbx_seq_one_letter_code
_entity_poly.pdbx_strand_id
1 'polypeptide(L)' 'MIDRLKGLLNLDKSEIMCVGDGANDVSMFRKCDLKIAFCAKEILKKEATHCVDVKDLREILNFIR' A
#
# COMPACT_ATOMS: atom_id res chain seq x y z
N MET A 1 -7.80 -0.09 -12.19
CA MET A 1 -8.06 -1.43 -11.61
C MET A 1 -8.61 -1.32 -10.19
N ILE A 2 -7.91 -0.66 -9.25
CA ILE A 2 -8.31 -0.59 -7.84
C ILE A 2 -9.70 0.03 -7.63
N ASP A 3 -10.03 1.13 -8.35
CA ASP A 3 -11.37 1.76 -8.25
C ASP A 3 -12.50 0.83 -8.70
N ARG A 4 -12.24 -0.04 -9.69
CA ARG A 4 -13.21 -1.04 -10.15
C ARG A 4 -13.43 -2.15 -9.12
N LEU A 5 -12.36 -2.65 -8.50
CA LEU A 5 -12.44 -3.67 -7.46
C LEU A 5 -13.10 -3.12 -6.19
N LYS A 6 -12.74 -1.89 -5.80
CA LYS A 6 -13.38 -1.18 -4.69
C LYS A 6 -14.90 -1.11 -4.86
N GLY A 7 -15.36 -0.71 -6.05
CA GLY A 7 -16.79 -0.67 -6.36
C GLY A 7 -17.45 -2.06 -6.41
N LEU A 8 -16.77 -3.05 -6.99
CA LEU A 8 -17.29 -4.42 -7.10
C LEU A 8 -17.46 -5.10 -5.74
N LEU A 9 -16.50 -4.90 -4.84
CA LEU A 9 -16.47 -5.51 -3.51
C LEU A 9 -17.15 -4.63 -2.45
N ASN A 10 -17.64 -3.44 -2.83
CA ASN A 10 -18.24 -2.45 -1.94
C ASN A 10 -17.36 -2.14 -0.71
N LEU A 11 -16.08 -1.84 -0.96
CA LEU A 11 -15.10 -1.56 0.08
C LEU A 11 -14.93 -0.06 0.30
N ASP A 12 -14.71 0.34 1.54
CA ASP A 12 -14.25 1.67 1.90
C ASP A 12 -12.73 1.80 1.78
N LYS A 13 -12.24 3.04 1.76
CA LYS A 13 -10.80 3.31 1.64
C LYS A 13 -9.99 2.74 2.82
N SER A 14 -10.60 2.74 4.01
CA SER A 14 -10.04 2.19 5.25
C SER A 14 -9.89 0.67 5.24
N GLU A 15 -10.62 -0.01 4.36
CA GLU A 15 -10.57 -1.47 4.20
C GLU A 15 -9.56 -1.92 3.14
N ILE A 16 -8.88 -0.97 2.49
CA ILE A 16 -7.93 -1.25 1.41
C ILE A 16 -6.53 -0.98 1.92
N MET A 17 -5.66 -1.97 1.75
CA MET A 17 -4.21 -1.85 1.89
C MET A 17 -3.55 -1.89 0.52
N CYS A 18 -2.55 -1.02 0.30
CA CYS A 18 -1.68 -1.07 -0.86
C CYS A 18 -0.25 -1.37 -0.44
N VAL A 19 0.43 -2.20 -1.22
CA VAL A 19 1.86 -2.48 -1.10
C VAL A 19 2.52 -2.12 -2.42
N GLY A 20 3.63 -1.39 -2.39
CA GLY A 20 4.37 -1.00 -3.58
C GLY A 20 5.85 -0.74 -3.31
N ASP A 21 6.64 -0.61 -4.37
CA ASP A 21 8.09 -0.41 -4.31
C ASP A 21 8.57 0.80 -5.13
N GLY A 22 7.73 1.34 -6.04
CA GLY A 22 8.14 2.35 -7.01
C GLY A 22 7.25 3.60 -7.08
N ALA A 23 7.71 4.60 -7.85
CA ALA A 23 6.96 5.83 -8.09
C ALA A 23 5.58 5.61 -8.74
N ASN A 24 5.42 4.52 -9.50
CA ASN A 24 4.17 4.19 -10.18
C ASN A 24 3.02 3.90 -9.18
N ASP A 25 3.37 3.43 -7.98
CA ASP A 25 2.42 3.07 -6.93
C ASP A 25 1.90 4.28 -6.15
N VAL A 26 2.47 5.47 -6.35
CA VAL A 26 2.00 6.71 -5.68
C VAL A 26 0.52 6.97 -5.97
N SER A 27 0.08 6.70 -7.20
CA SER A 27 -1.33 6.83 -7.58
C SER A 27 -2.23 5.83 -6.86
N MET A 28 -1.70 4.62 -6.59
CA MET A 28 -2.39 3.55 -5.87
C MET A 28 -2.51 3.90 -4.37
N PHE A 29 -1.46 4.46 -3.77
CA PHE A 29 -1.45 4.91 -2.36
C PHE A 29 -2.52 5.95 -2.06
N ARG A 30 -2.94 6.77 -3.03
CA ARG A 30 -4.04 7.74 -2.84
C ARG A 30 -5.40 7.07 -2.63
N LYS A 31 -5.54 5.78 -2.96
CA LYS A 31 -6.79 5.02 -2.99
C LYS A 31 -6.98 4.05 -1.81
N CYS A 32 -6.04 4.05 -0.87
CA CYS A 32 -6.03 3.19 0.33
C CYS A 32 -5.51 3.99 1.53
N ASP A 33 -5.88 3.56 2.74
CA ASP A 33 -5.41 4.21 3.96
C ASP A 33 -4.17 3.53 4.53
N LEU A 34 -4.07 2.19 4.44
CA LEU A 34 -2.85 1.48 4.79
C LEU A 34 -1.93 1.38 3.57
N LYS A 35 -0.79 2.06 3.64
CA LYS A 35 0.16 2.22 2.52
C LYS A 35 1.51 1.67 2.94
N ILE A 36 1.94 0.55 2.37
CA ILE A 36 3.17 -0.14 2.70
C ILE A 36 4.18 0.03 1.56
N ALA A 37 5.28 0.73 1.84
CA ALA A 37 6.43 0.79 0.95
C ALA A 37 7.36 -0.40 1.25
N PHE A 38 7.36 -1.41 0.39
CA PHE A 38 8.18 -2.61 0.55
C PHE A 38 9.44 -2.53 -0.32
N CYS A 39 10.62 -2.52 0.31
CA CYS A 39 11.92 -2.31 -0.32
C CYS A 39 11.91 -1.17 -1.36
N ALA A 40 11.20 -0.08 -1.02
CA ALA A 40 10.78 0.90 -2.00
C ALA A 40 11.81 2.01 -2.24
N LYS A 41 11.63 2.76 -3.34
CA LYS A 41 12.35 4.02 -3.58
C LYS A 41 11.84 5.13 -2.66
N GLU A 42 12.72 6.08 -2.34
CA GLU A 42 12.42 7.23 -1.46
C GLU A 42 11.15 8.01 -1.84
N ILE A 43 10.87 8.13 -3.14
CA ILE A 43 9.67 8.79 -3.64
C ILE A 43 8.38 8.13 -3.13
N LEU A 44 8.35 6.79 -3.05
CA LEU A 44 7.18 6.07 -2.56
C LEU A 44 7.17 6.02 -1.02
N LYS A 45 8.35 5.89 -0.39
CA LYS A 45 8.47 5.91 1.08
C LYS A 45 7.85 7.16 1.70
N LYS A 46 8.06 8.34 1.08
CA LYS A 46 7.47 9.62 1.52
C LYS A 46 5.94 9.63 1.51
N GLU A 47 5.31 8.81 0.68
CA GLU A 47 3.86 8.69 0.56
C GLU A 47 3.28 7.56 1.42
N ALA A 48 4.14 6.67 1.96
CA ALA A 48 3.76 5.49 2.71
C ALA A 48 3.35 5.80 4.15
N THR A 49 2.50 4.95 4.73
CA THR A 49 2.26 4.93 6.18
C THR A 49 3.35 4.16 6.92
N HIS A 50 3.85 3.09 6.30
CA HIS A 50 4.87 2.21 6.87
C HIS A 50 5.86 1.81 5.77
N CYS A 51 7.12 1.63 6.15
CA CYS A 51 8.18 1.17 5.27
C CYS A 51 8.72 -0.16 5.78
N VAL A 52 8.88 -1.12 4.88
CA VAL A 52 9.48 -2.43 5.16
C VAL A 52 10.71 -2.56 4.27
N ASP A 53 11.89 -2.34 4.85
CA ASP A 53 13.16 -2.40 4.11
C ASP A 53 13.83 -3.78 4.18
N VAL A 54 13.37 -4.65 5.09
CA VAL A 54 13.78 -6.05 5.13
C VAL A 54 13.12 -6.77 3.94
N LYS A 55 13.91 -7.53 3.18
CA LYS A 55 13.44 -8.29 2.03
C LYS A 55 12.65 -9.55 2.44
N ASP A 56 11.63 -9.35 3.27
CA ASP A 56 10.72 -10.36 3.78
C ASP A 56 9.30 -9.78 3.81
N LEU A 57 8.44 -10.23 2.90
CA LEU A 57 7.05 -9.78 2.82
C LEU A 57 6.22 -10.16 4.06
N ARG A 58 6.66 -11.13 4.85
CA ARG A 58 5.95 -11.54 6.08
C ARG A 58 5.96 -10.44 7.13
N GLU A 59 6.92 -9.52 7.08
CA GLU A 59 6.95 -8.33 7.95
C GLU A 59 5.69 -7.48 7.81
N ILE A 60 4.99 -7.57 6.67
CA ILE A 60 3.72 -6.86 6.45
C ILE A 60 2.63 -7.33 7.41
N LEU A 61 2.67 -8.58 7.87
CA LEU A 61 1.68 -9.14 8.80
C LEU A 61 1.62 -8.35 10.12
N ASN A 62 2.71 -7.68 10.49
CA ASN A 62 2.75 -6.82 11.69
C ASN A 62 1.86 -5.58 11.58
N PHE A 63 1.39 -5.22 10.37
CA PHE A 63 0.56 -4.04 10.11
C PHE A 63 -0.90 -4.37 9.78
N ILE A 64 -1.25 -5.66 9.68
CA ILE A 64 -2.61 -6.13 9.38
C ILE A 64 -3.24 -6.61 10.70
N ARG A 65 -4.53 -6.31 10.89
CA ARG A 65 -5.33 -6.75 12.05
C ARG A 65 -6.44 -7.68 11.61
#